data_AF-G4Q8X9-F1
#
_entry.id   AF-G4Q8X9-F1
#
_cell.length_a   1.000
_cell.length_b   1.000
_cell.length_c   1.000
_cell.angle_alpha   90.00
_cell.angle_beta   90.00
_cell.angle_gamma   90.00
#
_symmetry.space_group_name_H-M   'P 1'
#
loop_
_entity.id
_entity.type
_entity.pdbx_description
1 polymer ?
#
loop_
_entity_poly.entity_id
_entity_poly.type
_entity_poly.pdbx_seq_one_letter_code
_entity_poly.pdbx_strand_id
1 'polypeptide(L)'
;MIRLTDDSEKEPIIQLSPMIDLVFLLLVVFIVATMYLTQTHALPVNLPKGEAPLVEQKAVTVTIDKKGTLHLDGKALSPKELEEAAQQLPKATPVIVEADETVPYGRVMGTLEILRRARVTDFSLAVEGGKAS
;
A
#
# COMPACT_ATOMS: atom_id res chain seq x y z
N MET A 1 54.13 13.01 61.54
CA MET A 1 53.82 11.89 60.63
C MET A 1 52.43 12.14 60.05
N ILE A 2 52.35 12.49 58.76
CA ILE A 2 51.08 12.71 58.04
C ILE A 2 50.78 11.42 57.28
N ARG A 3 49.64 10.78 57.55
CA ARG A 3 49.14 9.69 56.71
C ARG A 3 48.48 10.31 55.49
N LEU A 4 49.09 10.10 54.32
CA LEU A 4 48.45 10.33 53.04
C LEU A 4 47.40 9.22 52.87
N THR A 5 46.12 9.58 52.96
CA THR A 5 45.05 8.71 52.51
C THR A 5 45.10 8.76 50.99
N ASP A 6 45.55 7.65 50.39
CA ASP A 6 45.48 7.44 48.95
C ASP A 6 44.00 7.22 48.59
N ASP A 7 43.30 8.28 48.22
CA ASP A 7 42.04 8.18 47.48
C ASP A 7 42.38 7.73 46.07
N SER A 8 42.66 6.43 45.92
CA SER A 8 42.83 5.80 44.61
C SER A 8 41.57 6.10 43.78
N GLU A 9 41.75 6.79 42.65
CA GLU A 9 40.69 7.12 41.72
C GLU A 9 39.93 5.84 41.33
N LYS A 10 38.69 5.70 41.80
CA LYS A 10 37.81 4.62 41.38
C LYS A 10 37.47 4.84 39.92
N GLU A 11 38.11 4.08 39.04
CA GLU A 11 37.68 3.97 37.66
C GLU A 11 36.18 3.63 37.63
N PRO A 12 35.34 4.42 36.92
CA PRO A 12 33.92 4.18 36.90
C PRO A 12 33.62 2.83 36.23
N ILE A 13 33.07 1.90 37.01
CA ILE A 13 32.65 0.58 36.53
C ILE A 13 31.37 0.76 35.70
N ILE A 14 31.46 0.54 34.38
CA ILE A 14 30.30 0.55 33.49
C ILE A 14 29.48 -0.73 33.74
N GLN A 15 28.25 -0.57 34.20
CA GLN A 15 27.32 -1.69 34.36
C GLN A 15 26.68 -2.00 33.01
N LEU A 16 26.93 -3.21 32.48
CA LEU A 16 26.40 -3.63 31.18
C LEU A 16 24.93 -4.08 31.24
N SER A 17 24.45 -4.57 32.39
CA SER A 17 23.08 -5.09 32.52
C SER A 17 22.00 -4.07 32.12
N PRO A 18 22.05 -2.79 32.54
CA PRO A 18 21.08 -1.79 32.11
C PRO A 18 21.19 -1.43 30.61
N MET A 19 22.39 -1.54 30.01
CA MET A 19 22.59 -1.23 28.59
C MET A 19 22.01 -2.31 27.68
N ILE A 20 22.18 -3.58 28.06
CA ILE A 20 21.62 -4.71 27.32
C ILE A 20 20.09 -4.66 27.33
N ASP A 21 19.49 -4.30 28.47
CA ASP A 21 18.04 -4.15 28.60
C ASP A 21 17.48 -3.07 27.66
N LEU A 22 18.16 -1.91 27.57
CA LEU A 22 17.77 -0.84 26.66
C LEU A 22 17.81 -1.25 25.18
N VAL A 23 18.84 -2.00 24.78
CA VAL A 23 18.96 -2.51 23.40
C VAL A 23 17.89 -3.56 23.12
N PHE A 24 17.61 -4.46 24.06
CA PHE A 24 16.57 -5.48 23.91
C PHE A 24 15.17 -4.85 23.80
N LEU A 25 14.86 -3.88 24.65
CA LEU A 25 13.61 -3.12 24.60
C LEU A 25 13.44 -2.41 23.24
N LEU A 26 14.51 -1.79 22.73
CA LEU A 26 14.49 -1.13 21.42
C LEU A 26 14.23 -2.11 20.28
N LEU A 27 14.84 -3.30 20.31
CA LEU A 27 14.61 -4.35 19.31
C LEU A 27 13.16 -4.84 19.33
N VAL A 28 12.58 -5.07 20.51
CA VAL A 28 11.18 -5.51 20.64
C VAL A 28 10.23 -4.43 20.10
N VAL A 29 10.43 -3.16 20.48
CA VAL A 29 9.62 -2.05 19.97
C VAL A 29 9.73 -1.95 18.45
N PHE A 30 10.92 -2.12 17.88
CA PHE A 30 11.13 -2.08 16.43
C PHE A 30 10.43 -3.23 15.70
N ILE A 31 10.54 -4.48 16.19
CA ILE A 31 9.85 -5.64 15.62
C ILE A 31 8.34 -5.42 15.66
N VAL A 32 7.79 -4.99 16.81
CA VAL A 32 6.37 -4.73 16.94
C VAL A 32 5.93 -3.59 16.00
N ALA A 33 6.66 -2.48 15.96
CA ALA A 33 6.38 -1.36 15.08
C ALA A 33 6.39 -1.77 13.59
N THR A 34 7.37 -2.57 13.16
CA THR A 34 7.46 -3.07 11.77
C THR A 34 6.33 -4.04 11.41
N MET A 35 5.87 -4.86 12.36
CA MET A 35 4.67 -5.68 12.15
C MET A 35 3.42 -4.83 11.93
N TYR A 36 3.25 -3.73 12.68
CA TYR A 36 2.13 -2.82 12.47
C TYR A 36 2.21 -2.05 11.15
N LEU A 37 3.40 -1.72 10.66
CA LEU A 37 3.58 -1.06 9.36
C LEU A 37 3.24 -1.97 8.16
N THR A 38 3.38 -3.29 8.31
CA THR A 38 3.13 -4.27 7.23
C THR A 38 1.70 -4.81 7.20
N GLN A 39 0.84 -4.43 8.16
CA GLN A 39 -0.57 -4.78 8.20
C GLN A 39 -1.47 -3.96 7.25
N THR A 40 -0.91 -3.22 6.30
CA THR A 40 -1.68 -2.79 5.12
C THR A 40 -1.95 -4.02 4.28
N HIS A 41 -3.13 -4.64 4.47
CA HIS A 41 -3.67 -5.77 3.71
C HIS A 41 -3.15 -5.80 2.26
N ALA A 42 -2.10 -6.58 2.01
CA ALA A 42 -1.65 -6.89 0.67
C ALA A 42 -2.73 -7.79 0.06
N LEU A 43 -3.72 -7.18 -0.58
CA LEU A 43 -4.62 -7.90 -1.45
C LEU A 43 -3.74 -8.63 -2.48
N PRO A 44 -3.90 -9.94 -2.67
CA PRO A 44 -3.22 -10.64 -3.74
C PRO A 44 -3.81 -10.12 -5.06
N VAL A 45 -3.25 -9.03 -5.57
CA VAL A 45 -3.61 -8.50 -6.87
C VAL A 45 -2.81 -9.31 -7.89
N ASN A 46 -3.48 -10.24 -8.56
CA ASN A 46 -2.94 -10.87 -9.75
C ASN A 46 -2.97 -9.84 -10.89
N LEU A 47 -1.99 -8.94 -10.94
CA LEU A 47 -1.78 -8.12 -12.13
C LEU A 47 -1.10 -8.99 -13.19
N PRO A 48 -1.76 -9.31 -14.31
CA PRO A 48 -1.06 -9.88 -15.44
C PRO A 48 0.02 -8.89 -15.90
N LYS A 49 1.28 -9.34 -15.89
CA LYS A 49 2.41 -8.58 -16.44
C LYS A 49 2.40 -8.74 -17.96
N GLY A 50 1.98 -7.71 -18.68
CA GLY A 50 2.10 -7.68 -20.13
C GLY A 50 1.07 -6.76 -20.75
N GLU A 51 1.50 -5.99 -21.74
CA GLU A 51 0.67 -5.14 -22.59
C GLU A 51 -0.70 -5.79 -22.87
N ALA A 52 -1.77 -5.05 -22.54
CA ALA A 52 -3.13 -5.53 -22.73
C ALA A 52 -3.34 -5.89 -24.21
N PRO A 53 -3.62 -7.15 -24.55
CA PRO A 53 -4.11 -7.47 -25.87
C PRO A 53 -5.46 -6.78 -26.02
N LEU A 54 -5.70 -6.08 -27.14
CA LEU A 54 -7.06 -5.71 -27.54
C LEU A 54 -7.84 -7.01 -27.78
N VAL A 55 -8.43 -7.55 -26.73
CA VAL A 55 -9.47 -8.57 -26.85
C VAL A 55 -10.72 -7.81 -27.28
N GLU A 56 -11.36 -8.24 -28.36
CA GLU A 56 -12.57 -7.65 -28.96
C GLU A 56 -13.82 -7.64 -28.03
N GLN A 57 -13.66 -7.95 -26.74
CA GLN A 57 -14.64 -7.65 -25.72
C GLN A 57 -14.48 -6.19 -25.31
N LYS A 58 -15.57 -5.42 -25.29
CA LYS A 58 -15.56 -4.03 -24.79
C LYS A 58 -15.08 -4.03 -23.33
N ALA A 59 -13.77 -3.84 -23.15
CA ALA A 59 -13.18 -3.64 -21.84
C ALA A 59 -13.74 -2.33 -21.27
N VAL A 60 -14.07 -2.36 -20.00
CA VAL A 60 -14.62 -1.19 -19.30
C VAL A 60 -13.47 -0.51 -18.58
N THR A 61 -13.35 0.81 -18.77
CA THR A 61 -12.23 1.56 -18.21
C THR A 61 -12.69 2.36 -16.99
N VAL A 62 -12.04 2.12 -15.86
CA VAL A 62 -12.21 2.86 -14.61
C VAL A 62 -11.01 3.77 -14.43
N THR A 63 -11.19 5.07 -14.59
CA THR A 63 -10.10 6.05 -14.45
C THR A 63 -10.18 6.73 -13.09
N ILE A 64 -9.03 6.93 -12.44
CA ILE A 64 -8.87 7.71 -11.22
C ILE A 64 -8.09 8.97 -11.57
N ASP A 65 -8.75 10.13 -11.56
CA ASP A 65 -8.11 11.40 -11.89
C ASP A 65 -7.16 11.87 -10.77
N LYS A 66 -6.36 12.91 -11.07
CA LYS A 66 -5.45 13.58 -10.10
C LYS A 66 -6.13 14.07 -8.83
N LYS A 67 -7.45 14.32 -8.88
CA LYS A 67 -8.26 14.79 -7.75
C LYS A 67 -8.84 13.62 -6.95
N GLY A 68 -8.66 12.38 -7.40
CA GLY A 68 -9.24 11.18 -6.81
C GLY A 68 -10.70 10.94 -7.18
N THR A 69 -11.21 11.59 -8.22
CA THR A 69 -12.53 11.36 -8.80
C THR A 69 -12.50 10.06 -9.61
N LEU A 70 -13.53 9.25 -9.46
CA LEU A 70 -13.70 7.99 -10.19
C LEU A 70 -14.51 8.24 -11.45
N HIS A 71 -13.98 7.82 -12.59
CA HIS A 71 -14.68 7.88 -13.86
C HIS A 71 -14.86 6.45 -14.41
N LEU A 72 -16.02 6.17 -15.01
CA LEU A 72 -16.28 4.94 -15.76
C LEU A 72 -16.59 5.33 -17.20
N ASP A 73 -15.76 4.89 -18.15
CA ASP A 73 -15.84 5.25 -19.56
C ASP A 73 -16.04 6.78 -19.77
N GLY A 74 -15.32 7.58 -18.97
CA GLY A 74 -15.34 9.05 -19.02
C GLY A 74 -16.48 9.73 -18.25
N LYS A 75 -17.42 8.97 -17.65
CA LYS A 75 -18.48 9.54 -16.80
C LYS A 75 -18.03 9.56 -15.34
N ALA A 76 -18.08 10.72 -14.70
CA ALA A 76 -17.79 10.83 -13.28
C ALA A 76 -18.85 10.13 -12.42
N LEU A 77 -18.38 9.30 -11.49
CA LEU A 77 -19.19 8.50 -10.59
C LEU A 77 -18.69 8.65 -9.15
N SER A 78 -19.61 8.52 -8.20
CA SER A 78 -19.29 8.25 -6.81
C SER A 78 -18.85 6.78 -6.63
N PRO A 79 -18.16 6.45 -5.52
CA PRO A 79 -17.78 5.07 -5.21
C PRO A 79 -18.96 4.08 -5.19
N LYS A 80 -20.14 4.55 -4.76
CA LYS A 80 -21.36 3.74 -4.71
C LYS A 80 -21.92 3.47 -6.10
N GLU A 81 -21.94 4.49 -6.96
CA GLU A 81 -22.38 4.35 -8.36
C GLU A 81 -21.43 3.46 -9.16
N LEU A 82 -20.12 3.50 -8.86
CA LEU A 82 -19.16 2.57 -9.45
C LEU A 82 -19.47 1.12 -9.06
N GLU A 83 -19.80 0.86 -7.79
CA GLU A 83 -20.18 -0.48 -7.34
C GLU A 83 -21.44 -0.98 -8.05
N GLU A 84 -22.48 -0.14 -8.14
CA GLU A 84 -23.73 -0.47 -8.81
C GLU A 84 -23.52 -0.72 -10.31
N ALA A 85 -22.71 0.11 -10.98
CA ALA A 85 -22.37 -0.07 -12.38
C ALA A 85 -21.55 -1.35 -12.61
N ALA A 86 -20.56 -1.62 -11.76
CA ALA A 86 -19.74 -2.81 -11.86
C ALA A 86 -20.53 -4.10 -11.63
N GLN A 87 -21.55 -4.10 -10.76
CA GLN A 87 -22.44 -5.25 -10.55
C GLN A 87 -23.33 -5.56 -11.75
N GLN A 88 -23.61 -4.56 -12.60
CA GLN A 88 -24.39 -4.73 -13.82
C GLN A 88 -23.56 -5.25 -15.01
N LEU A 89 -22.22 -5.26 -14.88
CA LEU A 89 -21.36 -5.76 -15.93
C LEU A 89 -21.54 -7.27 -16.13
N PRO A 90 -21.52 -7.76 -17.38
CA PRO A 90 -21.47 -9.18 -17.67
C PRO A 90 -20.32 -9.85 -16.93
N LYS A 91 -20.55 -11.08 -16.46
CA LYS A 91 -19.48 -11.90 -15.86
C LYS A 91 -18.34 -12.07 -16.86
N ALA A 92 -17.10 -11.93 -16.39
CA ALA A 92 -15.87 -11.97 -17.19
C ALA A 92 -15.68 -10.78 -18.16
N THR A 93 -16.34 -9.64 -17.92
CA THR A 93 -15.94 -8.39 -18.60
C THR A 93 -14.58 -7.94 -18.08
N PRO A 94 -13.56 -7.78 -18.93
CA PRO A 94 -12.26 -7.28 -18.50
C PRO A 94 -12.39 -5.80 -18.09
N VAL A 95 -11.91 -5.47 -16.89
CA VAL A 95 -11.91 -4.09 -16.36
C VAL A 95 -10.48 -3.55 -16.33
N ILE A 96 -10.25 -2.41 -16.96
CA ILE A 96 -8.96 -1.72 -16.92
C ILE A 96 -9.09 -0.59 -15.91
N VAL A 97 -8.26 -0.60 -14.87
CA VAL A 97 -8.18 0.48 -13.89
C VAL A 97 -6.99 1.36 -14.27
N GLU A 98 -7.28 2.58 -14.70
CA GLU A 98 -6.29 3.59 -15.01
C GLU A 98 -6.18 4.54 -13.82
N ALA A 99 -4.98 4.75 -13.31
CA ALA A 99 -4.73 5.72 -12.24
C ALA A 99 -3.64 6.69 -12.66
N ASP A 100 -3.83 7.97 -12.36
CA ASP A 100 -2.76 8.95 -12.49
C ASP A 100 -1.64 8.68 -11.46
N GLU A 101 -0.39 8.93 -11.82
CA GLU A 101 0.79 8.73 -10.96
C GLU A 101 0.71 9.46 -9.61
N THR A 102 -0.03 10.57 -9.56
CA THR A 102 -0.17 11.39 -8.35
C THR A 102 -1.22 10.86 -7.38
N VAL A 103 -2.00 9.84 -7.77
CA VAL A 103 -3.07 9.28 -6.95
C VAL A 103 -2.48 8.49 -5.77
N PRO A 104 -2.93 8.75 -4.53
CA PRO A 104 -2.51 7.97 -3.38
C PRO A 104 -2.86 6.49 -3.56
N TYR A 105 -1.91 5.60 -3.31
CA TYR A 105 -2.08 4.15 -3.43
C TYR A 105 -3.32 3.61 -2.70
N GLY A 106 -3.64 4.16 -1.52
CA GLY A 106 -4.83 3.77 -0.75
C GLY A 106 -6.14 4.00 -1.52
N ARG A 107 -6.19 4.99 -2.42
CA ARG A 107 -7.37 5.27 -3.25
C ARG A 107 -7.51 4.28 -4.40
N VAL A 108 -6.39 3.86 -4.99
CA VAL A 108 -6.35 2.78 -5.97
C VAL A 108 -6.85 1.48 -5.32
N MET A 109 -6.33 1.15 -4.14
CA MET A 109 -6.76 -0.05 -3.39
C MET A 109 -8.25 -0.01 -3.02
N GLY A 110 -8.77 1.15 -2.58
CA GLY A 110 -10.20 1.32 -2.32
C GLY A 110 -11.07 1.07 -3.56
N THR A 111 -10.59 1.44 -4.74
CA THR A 111 -11.28 1.20 -6.02
C THR A 111 -11.27 -0.28 -6.38
N LEU A 112 -10.14 -0.97 -6.21
CA LEU A 112 -10.05 -2.42 -6.43
C LEU A 112 -10.95 -3.22 -5.48
N GLU A 113 -11.07 -2.79 -4.23
CA GLU A 113 -12.00 -3.36 -3.25
C GLU A 113 -13.45 -3.27 -3.72
N ILE A 114 -13.85 -2.12 -4.27
CA ILE A 114 -15.20 -1.91 -4.84
C ILE A 114 -15.46 -2.87 -5.99
N LEU A 115 -14.52 -2.97 -6.94
CA LEU A 115 -14.62 -3.90 -8.07
C LEU A 115 -14.72 -5.37 -7.62
N ARG A 116 -13.95 -5.76 -6.60
CA ARG A 116 -14.00 -7.11 -6.03
C ARG A 116 -15.36 -7.39 -5.37
N ARG A 117 -15.93 -6.43 -4.63
CA ARG A 117 -17.29 -6.56 -4.04
C ARG A 117 -18.36 -6.73 -5.12
N ALA A 118 -18.18 -6.04 -6.24
CA ALA A 118 -19.01 -6.19 -7.43
C ALA A 118 -18.78 -7.51 -8.21
N ARG A 119 -17.94 -8.41 -7.70
CA ARG A 119 -17.57 -9.72 -8.31
C ARG A 119 -16.84 -9.61 -9.64
N VAL A 120 -16.15 -8.49 -9.89
CA VAL A 120 -15.20 -8.37 -10.99
C VAL A 120 -13.94 -9.14 -10.61
N THR A 121 -13.63 -10.18 -11.39
CA THR A 121 -12.47 -11.06 -11.13
C THR A 121 -11.33 -10.85 -12.12
N ASP A 122 -11.62 -10.23 -13.26
CA ASP A 122 -10.65 -9.98 -14.32
C ASP A 122 -10.44 -8.46 -14.45
N PHE A 123 -9.37 -7.98 -13.82
CA PHE A 123 -9.01 -6.57 -13.87
C PHE A 123 -7.50 -6.36 -14.00
N SER A 124 -7.12 -5.36 -14.79
CA SER A 124 -5.73 -4.94 -15.00
C SER A 124 -5.51 -3.51 -14.52
N LEU A 125 -4.33 -3.19 -13.99
CA LEU A 125 -3.98 -1.83 -13.57
C LEU A 125 -3.02 -1.21 -14.59
N ALA A 126 -3.35 0.00 -15.05
CA ALA A 126 -2.52 0.84 -15.88
C ALA A 126 -2.28 2.19 -15.19
N VAL A 127 -1.10 2.78 -15.42
CA VAL A 127 -0.74 4.08 -14.83
C VAL A 127 -0.61 5.10 -15.95
N GLU A 128 -1.46 6.12 -15.92
CA GLU A 128 -1.45 7.21 -16.89
C GLU A 128 -0.37 8.22 -16.48
N GLY A 129 0.84 8.01 -16.99
CA GLY A 129 2.04 8.82 -16.71
C GLY A 129 3.33 8.17 -17.21
N GLY A 130 3.34 6.83 -17.27
CA GLY A 130 4.38 6.03 -17.90
C GLY A 130 4.22 5.93 -19.41
N LYS A 131 4.24 7.05 -20.15
CA LYS A 131 4.59 7.00 -21.56
C LYS A 131 6.08 6.67 -21.65
N ALA A 132 6.41 5.39 -21.85
CA ALA A 132 7.62 5.02 -22.57
C ALA A 132 7.45 5.56 -23.99
N SER A 133 8.02 6.75 -24.22
CA SER A 133 8.39 7.17 -25.57
C SER A 133 9.65 6.45 -26.02
#